data_AF-A0A0R3NH24-F1
#
_entry.id   AF-A0A0R3NH24-F1
#
_cell.length_a   1.000
_cell.length_b   1.000
_cell.length_c   1.000
_cell.angle_alpha   90.00
_cell.angle_beta   90.00
_cell.angle_gamma   90.00
#
_symmetry.space_group_name_H-M   'P 1'
#
loop_
_entity.id
_entity.type
_entity.pdbx_description
1 polymer ?
#
loop_
_entity_poly.entity_id
_entity_poly.type
_entity_poly.pdbx_seq_one_letter_code
_entity_poly.pdbx_strand_id
1 'polypeptide(L)' 'MQQTAFELLSRPQPFLGGTAANYADYIVFGAFQWARVVSPFKLLMEDDPVYAWRERLLDAFDGLARNSPSYHG' A
#
# COMPACT_ATOMS: atom_id res chain seq x y z
N MET A 1 -24.75 25.33 1.55
CA MET A 1 -23.66 24.83 0.70
C MET A 1 -22.33 24.99 1.44
N GLN A 2 -22.11 24.21 2.49
CA GLN A 2 -20.81 24.08 3.17
C GLN A 2 -20.68 22.60 3.58
N GLN A 3 -20.36 21.75 2.61
CA GLN A 3 -19.74 20.45 2.91
C GLN A 3 -18.26 20.77 3.03
N THR A 4 -17.72 20.67 4.25
CA THR A 4 -16.43 21.28 4.60
C THR A 4 -15.28 20.41 4.11
N ALA A 5 -14.15 21.02 3.72
CA ALA A 5 -12.96 20.31 3.25
C ALA A 5 -12.44 19.24 4.24
N PHE A 6 -12.75 19.40 5.52
CA PHE A 6 -12.41 18.46 6.58
C PHE A 6 -13.11 17.10 6.44
N GLU A 7 -14.36 17.07 5.96
CA GLU A 7 -15.10 15.83 5.70
C GLU A 7 -14.56 15.06 4.48
N LEU A 8 -13.91 15.74 3.54
CA LEU A 8 -13.23 15.10 2.42
C LEU A 8 -11.92 14.44 2.86
N LEU A 9 -11.20 15.07 3.80
CA LEU A 9 -9.96 14.53 4.38
C LEU A 9 -10.21 13.31 5.28
N SER A 10 -11.38 13.21 5.93
CA SER A 10 -11.73 12.09 6.81
C SER A 10 -12.24 10.84 6.09
N ARG A 11 -12.50 10.93 4.77
CA ARG A 11 -12.90 9.76 3.98
C ARG A 11 -11.71 8.80 3.85
N PRO A 12 -11.93 7.48 4.01
CA PRO A 12 -10.88 6.50 3.75
C PRO A 12 -10.43 6.64 2.30
N GLN A 13 -9.15 6.95 2.12
CA GLN A 13 -8.52 7.06 0.81
C GLN A 13 -7.86 5.71 0.47
N PRO A 14 -7.88 5.29 -0.80
CA PRO A 14 -7.23 4.05 -1.22
C PRO A 14 -5.71 4.09 -1.09
N PHE A 15 -5.12 5.29 -1.12
CA PHE A 15 -3.69 5.58 -1.06
C PHE A 15 -3.39 6.75 -0.10
N LEU A 16 -2.14 6.85 0.35
CA LEU A 16 -1.65 8.03 1.08
C LEU A 16 -1.71 9.28 0.21
N GLY A 17 -1.50 9.13 -1.10
CA GLY A 17 -1.68 10.18 -2.10
C GLY A 17 -3.13 10.54 -2.43
N GLY A 18 -4.13 9.95 -1.75
CA GLY A 18 -5.54 10.15 -2.03
C GLY A 18 -6.10 9.10 -2.98
N THR A 19 -6.64 9.53 -4.12
CA THR A 19 -7.30 8.63 -5.08
C THR A 19 -6.35 7.79 -5.92
N ALA A 20 -5.08 8.22 -6.05
CA ALA A 20 -4.03 7.50 -6.77
C ALA A 20 -2.74 7.48 -5.94
N ALA A 21 -1.94 6.41 -6.11
CA ALA A 21 -0.64 6.30 -5.48
C ALA A 21 0.29 7.41 -5.95
N ASN A 22 1.02 8.02 -5.02
CA ASN A 22 2.06 8.98 -5.34
C ASN A 22 3.40 8.60 -4.69
N TYR A 23 4.36 9.51 -4.71
CA TYR A 23 5.68 9.26 -4.15
C TYR A 23 5.67 8.85 -2.66
N ALA A 24 4.74 9.39 -1.85
CA ALA A 24 4.62 9.01 -0.45
C ALA A 24 4.23 7.54 -0.27
N ASP A 25 3.31 7.04 -1.11
CA ASP A 25 2.95 5.62 -1.12
C ASP A 25 4.17 4.74 -1.39
N TYR A 26 4.99 5.09 -2.38
CA TYR A 26 6.15 4.28 -2.76
C TYR A 26 7.30 4.35 -1.75
N ILE A 27 7.49 5.47 -1.04
CA ILE A 27 8.44 5.54 0.08
C ILE A 27 8.07 4.52 1.16
N VAL A 28 6.81 4.53 1.60
CA VAL A 28 6.34 3.64 2.67
C VAL A 28 6.33 2.19 2.19
N PHE A 29 5.85 1.96 0.97
CA PHE A 29 5.78 0.64 0.35
C PHE A 29 7.15 -0.03 0.23
N GLY A 30 8.21 0.73 -0.04
CA GLY A 30 9.58 0.21 -0.13
C GLY A 30 10.01 -0.57 1.11
N ALA A 31 9.64 -0.12 2.31
CA ALA A 31 9.93 -0.84 3.55
C ALA A 31 9.18 -2.18 3.65
N PHE A 32 7.91 -2.20 3.25
CA PHE A 32 7.11 -3.43 3.21
C PHE A 32 7.63 -4.42 2.15
N GLN A 33 8.00 -3.92 0.97
CA GLN A 33 8.58 -4.73 -0.09
C GLN A 33 9.92 -5.32 0.34
N TRP A 34 10.81 -4.53 0.95
CA TRP A 34 12.06 -5.04 1.50
C TRP A 34 11.82 -6.16 2.50
N ALA A 35 10.92 -5.95 3.46
CA ALA A 35 10.65 -6.94 4.49
C ALA A 35 10.01 -8.24 3.94
N ARG A 36 9.19 -8.15 2.88
CA ARG A 36 8.70 -9.33 2.12
C ARG A 36 9.83 -10.14 1.48
N VAL A 37 10.91 -9.47 1.05
CA VAL A 37 12.05 -10.12 0.41
C VAL A 37 12.97 -10.78 1.45
N VAL A 38 13.23 -10.12 2.58
CA VAL A 38 14.29 -10.56 3.52
C VAL A 38 13.82 -11.46 4.66
N SER A 39 12.51 -11.65 4.86
CA SER A 39 11.99 -12.33 6.06
C SER A 39 10.78 -13.22 5.78
N PRO A 40 10.64 -14.38 6.47
CA PRO A 40 9.41 -15.17 6.48
C PRO A 40 8.24 -14.50 7.22
N PHE A 41 8.52 -13.46 8.01
CA PHE A 41 7.56 -12.91 8.97
C PHE A 41 6.35 -12.27 8.27
N LYS A 42 5.14 -12.73 8.61
CA LYS A 42 3.89 -12.14 8.14
C LYS A 42 3.62 -10.83 8.90
N LEU A 43 4.01 -9.71 8.29
CA LEU A 43 3.89 -8.36 8.88
C LEU A 43 2.46 -7.87 9.07
N LEU A 44 1.55 -8.29 8.21
CA LEU A 44 0.18 -7.77 8.13
C LEU A 44 -0.81 -8.93 8.08
N MET A 45 -1.90 -8.79 8.84
CA MET A 45 -3.08 -9.65 8.72
C MET A 45 -3.89 -9.24 7.48
N GLU A 46 -4.63 -10.17 6.89
CA GLU A 46 -5.35 -9.95 5.61
C GLU A 46 -6.50 -8.94 5.75
N ASP A 47 -7.04 -8.78 6.95
CA ASP A 47 -8.10 -7.84 7.30
C ASP A 47 -7.59 -6.44 7.68
N ASP A 48 -6.27 -6.24 7.68
CA ASP A 48 -5.67 -4.94 7.96
C ASP A 48 -5.87 -3.98 6.76
N PRO A 49 -6.36 -2.74 6.97
CA PRO A 49 -6.43 -1.73 5.91
C PRO A 49 -5.10 -1.50 5.17
N VAL A 50 -3.96 -1.65 5.86
CA VAL A 50 -2.62 -1.55 5.28
C VAL A 50 -2.32 -2.74 4.36
N TYR A 51 -2.86 -3.93 4.65
CA TYR A 51 -2.74 -5.08 3.75
C TYR A 51 -3.39 -4.78 2.41
N ALA A 52 -4.64 -4.28 2.42
CA ALA A 52 -5.36 -3.93 1.19
C ALA A 52 -4.66 -2.81 0.40
N TRP A 53 -4.10 -1.81 1.09
CA TRP A 53 -3.28 -0.76 0.47
C TRP A 53 -2.02 -1.34 -0.20
N ARG A 54 -1.30 -2.23 0.49
CA ARG A 54 -0.10 -2.88 -0.04
C ARG A 54 -0.42 -3.75 -1.27
N GLU A 55 -1.51 -4.51 -1.26
CA GLU A 55 -1.90 -5.34 -2.41
C GLU A 55 -2.14 -4.50 -3.67
N ARG A 56 -2.78 -3.32 -3.54
CA ARG A 56 -2.94 -2.39 -4.67
C ARG A 56 -1.61 -1.94 -5.27
N LEU A 57 -0.59 -1.70 -4.42
CA LEU A 57 0.74 -1.30 -4.88
C LEU A 57 1.56 -2.47 -5.44
N LEU A 58 1.32 -3.69 -4.97
CA LEU A 58 1.92 -4.90 -5.54
C LEU A 58 1.43 -5.15 -6.98
N ASP A 59 0.19 -4.78 -7.29
CA ASP A 59 -0.41 -4.88 -8.63
C ASP A 59 -0.03 -3.72 -9.57
N ALA A 60 0.56 -2.65 -9.04
CA ALA A 60 1.03 -1.54 -9.85
C ALA A 60 2.18 -1.97 -10.79
N PHE A 61 2.32 -1.26 -11.91
CA PHE A 61 3.37 -1.49 -12.91
C PHE A 61 3.41 -2.95 -13.39
N ASP A 62 2.25 -3.48 -13.81
CA ASP A 62 2.07 -4.86 -14.30
C ASP A 62 2.57 -5.92 -13.30
N GLY A 63 2.45 -5.64 -12.01
CA GLY A 63 2.83 -6.56 -10.96
C GLY A 63 4.34 -6.67 -10.72
N LEU A 64 5.14 -5.67 -11.12
CA LEU A 64 6.61 -5.70 -10.99
C LEU A 64 7.06 -6.12 -9.59
N ALA A 65 6.50 -5.50 -8.55
CA ALA A 65 6.86 -5.77 -7.16
C ALA A 65 6.34 -7.13 -6.66
N ARG A 66 5.15 -7.56 -7.14
CA ARG A 66 4.57 -8.88 -6.85
C ARG A 66 5.43 -10.00 -7.41
N ASN A 67 5.87 -9.84 -8.65
CA ASN A 67 6.64 -10.82 -9.42
C ASN A 67 8.14 -10.81 -9.07
N SER A 68 8.59 -9.80 -8.32
CA SER A 68 9.92 -9.80 -7.74
C SER A 68 10.05 -10.92 -6.69
N PRO A 69 11.21 -11.60 -6.62
CA PRO A 69 11.43 -12.69 -5.67
C PRO A 69 11.06 -12.28 -4.25
N SER A 70 10.35 -13.15 -3.56
CA SER A 70 10.05 -12.98 -2.14
C SER A 70 10.66 -14.09 -1.33
N TYR A 71 10.69 -13.93 0.00
CA TYR A 71 11.13 -15.01 0.86
C TYR A 71 10.36 -16.32 0.59
N HIS A 72 9.07 -16.23 0.21
CA HIS A 72 8.18 -17.38 0.01
C HIS A 72 8.10 -17.89 -1.45
N GLY A 73 8.89 -17.33 -2.38
CA GLY A 73 8.79 -17.58 -3.82
C GLY A 73 8.25 -16.35 -4.53
#